data_AF-A0AAD5EI23-F1
#
_entry.id   AF-A0AAD5EI23-F1
#
_cell.length_a   1.000
_cell.length_b   1.000
_cell.length_c   1.000
_cell.angle_alpha   90.00
_cell.angle_beta   90.00
_cell.angle_gamma   90.00
#
_symmetry.space_group_name_H-M   'P 1'
#
loop_
_entity.id
_entity.type
_entity.pdbx_description
1 polymer ?
#
loop_
_entity_poly.entity_id
_entity_poly.type
_entity_poly.pdbx_seq_one_letter_code
_entity_poly.pdbx_strand_id
1 'polypeptide(L)'
;MLDTIVLHLHEEISLDGKKGTSLKRLWDITQTFLNNYADRLTNASQDIVPKGFKPTLDDPFKARIWDALRCHPDIFVQMSDPTDSSRQPTPIKQEADTDMEAADDSYIDDDEGDVKAENNINSLTANYTDLPEAKTLSLSELIHQYGSSFSITTSKASQLLALTEDPHLKEGDSSVTQLALQVLEEAGRGREQGTTQIDLSRVCERDAKTVFHFVKSMMNRGYLFKRPIVVRGAATQQVILTRYRHLYNNSEDDDDTGSHIVQDPFVDGDTDVPVKFDGEAAKKRISRCLESAPDKSLIIDDLKPLVVSTWNGVDLSDEKMIFSAIEKN
;
A
#
# COMPACT_ATOMS: atom_id res chain seq x y z
N MET A 1 6.49 -18.86 13.93
CA MET A 1 5.42 -18.92 12.90
C MET A 1 4.21 -18.10 13.33
N LEU A 2 3.60 -18.35 14.49
CA LEU A 2 2.47 -17.55 14.96
C LEU A 2 2.84 -16.06 15.10
N ASP A 3 4.00 -15.75 15.68
CA ASP A 3 4.45 -14.35 15.82
C ASP A 3 4.66 -13.66 14.46
N THR A 4 5.15 -14.41 13.46
CA THR A 4 5.32 -13.93 12.09
C THR A 4 3.97 -13.60 11.44
N ILE A 5 2.96 -14.45 11.67
CA ILE A 5 1.59 -14.21 11.21
C ILE A 5 1.03 -12.97 11.90
N VAL A 6 1.18 -12.85 13.21
CA VAL A 6 0.67 -11.71 14.00
C VAL A 6 1.31 -10.41 13.54
N LEU A 7 2.62 -10.39 13.31
CA LEU A 7 3.33 -9.22 12.79
C LEU A 7 2.84 -8.84 11.39
N HIS A 8 2.69 -9.82 10.50
CA HIS A 8 2.14 -9.57 9.16
C HIS A 8 0.71 -9.03 9.23
N LEU A 9 -0.15 -9.63 10.06
CA LEU A 9 -1.52 -9.14 10.23
C LEU A 9 -1.57 -7.74 10.83
N HIS A 10 -0.68 -7.41 11.78
CA HIS A 10 -0.59 -6.06 12.33
C HIS A 10 -0.26 -5.02 11.25
N GLU A 11 0.70 -5.33 10.37
CA GLU A 11 1.05 -4.48 9.24
C GLU A 11 -0.14 -4.33 8.27
N GLU A 12 -0.77 -5.44 7.90
CA GLU A 12 -1.90 -5.46 6.97
C GLU A 12 -3.14 -4.74 7.53
N ILE A 13 -3.39 -4.81 8.84
CA ILE A 13 -4.44 -4.03 9.51
C ILE A 13 -4.08 -2.55 9.53
N SER A 14 -2.82 -2.21 9.77
CA SER A 14 -2.34 -0.83 9.76
C SER A 14 -2.53 -0.15 8.41
N LEU A 15 -2.36 -0.90 7.32
CA LEU A 15 -2.60 -0.43 5.95
C LEU A 15 -4.08 -0.21 5.63
N ASP A 16 -4.99 -0.88 6.33
CA ASP A 16 -6.43 -0.68 6.13
C ASP A 16 -6.95 0.62 6.82
N GLY A 17 -6.07 1.30 7.58
CA GLY A 17 -6.27 2.65 8.12
C GLY A 17 -7.39 2.75 9.15
N LYS A 18 -7.96 3.96 9.28
CA LYS A 18 -9.02 4.25 10.27
C LYS A 18 -10.23 3.34 10.16
N LYS A 19 -10.61 2.92 8.95
CA LYS A 19 -11.77 2.02 8.74
C LYS A 19 -11.51 0.60 9.27
N GLY A 20 -10.25 0.22 9.43
CA GLY A 20 -9.82 -1.08 9.94
C GLY A 20 -10.12 -2.25 8.99
N THR A 21 -9.83 -3.45 9.46
CA THR A 21 -9.98 -4.71 8.74
C THR A 21 -11.19 -5.47 9.29
N SER A 22 -12.09 -5.93 8.40
CA SER A 22 -13.19 -6.81 8.80
C SER A 22 -12.66 -8.20 9.13
N LEU A 23 -13.38 -8.95 9.98
CA LEU A 23 -12.98 -10.30 10.35
C LEU A 23 -12.81 -11.24 9.14
N LYS A 24 -13.69 -11.10 8.13
CA LYS A 24 -13.58 -11.85 6.87
C LYS A 24 -12.26 -11.55 6.15
N ARG A 25 -11.95 -10.27 5.94
CA ARG A 25 -10.73 -9.81 5.27
C ARG A 25 -9.47 -10.27 6.03
N LEU A 26 -9.50 -10.23 7.37
CA LEU A 26 -8.41 -10.71 8.20
C LEU A 26 -8.06 -12.18 7.90
N TRP A 27 -9.09 -13.04 7.78
CA TRP A 27 -8.89 -14.46 7.48
C TRP A 27 -8.48 -14.69 6.03
N ASP A 28 -8.99 -13.90 5.09
CA ASP A 28 -8.55 -13.95 3.69
C ASP A 28 -7.04 -13.60 3.59
N ILE A 29 -6.59 -12.54 4.27
CA ILE A 29 -5.16 -12.15 4.35
C ILE A 29 -4.33 -13.27 4.98
N THR A 30 -4.80 -13.83 6.10
CA THR A 30 -4.09 -14.92 6.80
C THR A 30 -3.95 -16.14 5.88
N GLN A 31 -5.00 -16.49 5.14
CA GLN A 31 -5.00 -17.63 4.23
C GLN A 31 -4.01 -17.43 3.09
N THR A 32 -3.99 -16.24 2.50
CA THR A 32 -3.03 -15.84 1.46
C THR A 32 -1.60 -15.92 1.97
N PHE A 33 -1.33 -15.40 3.18
CA PHE A 33 -0.01 -15.50 3.80
C PHE A 33 0.45 -16.94 3.97
N LEU A 34 -0.42 -17.82 4.48
CA LEU A 34 -0.09 -19.24 4.69
C LEU A 34 0.16 -19.97 3.37
N ASN A 35 -0.63 -19.68 2.33
CA ASN A 35 -0.41 -20.25 0.99
C ASN A 35 0.95 -19.82 0.44
N ASN A 36 1.27 -18.52 0.48
CA ASN A 36 2.56 -18.00 0.03
C ASN A 36 3.73 -18.60 0.82
N TYR A 37 3.55 -18.79 2.13
CA TYR A 37 4.55 -19.44 2.97
C TYR A 37 4.76 -20.92 2.61
N ALA A 38 3.69 -21.66 2.35
CA ALA A 38 3.74 -23.06 1.91
C ALA A 38 4.40 -23.20 0.53
N ASP A 39 4.09 -22.31 -0.41
CA ASP A 39 4.71 -22.29 -1.74
C ASP A 39 6.22 -22.04 -1.66
N ARG A 40 6.64 -21.09 -0.82
CA ARG A 40 8.07 -20.82 -0.57
C ARG A 40 8.79 -22.03 0.02
N LEU A 41 8.18 -22.72 1.00
CA LEU A 41 8.75 -23.93 1.58
C LEU A 41 8.86 -25.07 0.56
N THR A 42 7.83 -25.24 -0.28
CA THR A 42 7.83 -26.27 -1.34
C THR A 42 8.93 -26.01 -2.36
N ASN A 43 9.17 -24.74 -2.70
CA ASN A 43 10.24 -24.35 -3.63
C ASN A 43 11.64 -24.47 -3.00
N ALA A 44 11.78 -24.18 -1.70
CA ALA A 44 13.04 -24.23 -0.98
C ALA A 44 13.45 -25.65 -0.54
N SER A 45 12.51 -26.56 -0.38
CA SER A 45 12.75 -27.90 0.15
C SER A 45 11.81 -28.91 -0.51
N GLN A 46 12.24 -29.46 -1.65
CA GLN A 46 11.44 -30.37 -2.49
C GLN A 46 10.95 -31.63 -1.75
N ASP A 47 11.57 -32.01 -0.63
CA ASP A 47 11.32 -33.28 0.06
C ASP A 47 10.48 -33.18 1.35
N ILE A 48 10.16 -31.97 1.84
CA ILE A 48 9.52 -31.80 3.16
C ILE A 48 8.01 -31.57 3.06
N VAL A 49 7.56 -30.85 2.02
CA VAL A 49 6.15 -30.47 1.87
C VAL A 49 5.60 -31.12 0.60
N PRO A 50 4.50 -31.90 0.68
CA PRO A 50 3.86 -32.45 -0.51
C PRO A 50 3.50 -31.34 -1.51
N LYS A 51 3.86 -31.52 -2.78
CA LYS A 51 3.48 -30.59 -3.85
C LYS A 51 1.97 -30.36 -3.84
N GLY A 52 1.56 -29.10 -3.78
CA GLY A 52 0.16 -28.71 -3.75
C GLY A 52 -0.50 -28.76 -2.37
N PHE A 53 0.26 -28.94 -1.28
CA PHE A 53 -0.25 -28.75 0.06
C PHE A 53 -0.70 -27.29 0.26
N LYS A 54 -2.00 -27.10 0.48
CA LYS A 54 -2.57 -25.80 0.84
C LYS A 54 -3.05 -25.84 2.30
N PRO A 55 -2.34 -25.19 3.23
CA PRO A 55 -2.77 -25.14 4.62
C PRO A 55 -4.16 -24.50 4.71
N THR A 56 -5.06 -25.08 5.50
CA THR A 56 -6.41 -24.53 5.70
C THR A 56 -6.54 -23.92 7.08
N LEU A 57 -7.16 -22.73 7.17
CA LEU A 57 -7.50 -22.08 8.44
C LEU A 57 -8.73 -22.73 9.09
N ASP A 58 -8.49 -23.65 10.02
CA ASP A 58 -9.53 -24.18 10.89
C ASP A 58 -9.89 -23.20 12.03
N ASP A 59 -11.04 -23.42 12.67
CA ASP A 59 -11.54 -22.53 13.72
C ASP A 59 -10.67 -22.52 14.98
N PRO A 60 -10.08 -23.65 15.44
CA PRO A 60 -9.11 -23.62 16.54
C PRO A 60 -7.89 -22.74 16.24
N PHE A 61 -7.38 -22.77 15.01
CA PHE A 61 -6.24 -21.94 14.63
C PHE A 61 -6.61 -20.46 14.53
N LYS A 62 -7.80 -20.12 13.98
CA LYS A 62 -8.33 -18.74 14.01
C LYS A 62 -8.47 -18.23 15.44
N ALA A 63 -8.98 -19.04 16.36
CA ALA A 63 -9.11 -18.67 17.77
C ALA A 63 -7.73 -18.37 18.39
N ARG A 64 -6.72 -19.19 18.09
CA ARG A 64 -5.35 -18.97 18.55
C ARG A 64 -4.71 -17.70 17.99
N ILE A 65 -4.95 -17.38 16.71
CA ILE A 65 -4.49 -16.12 16.10
C ILE A 65 -5.19 -14.94 16.76
N TRP A 66 -6.50 -15.03 16.98
CA TRP A 66 -7.26 -14.01 17.68
C TRP A 66 -6.73 -13.75 19.10
N ASP A 67 -6.44 -14.82 19.86
CA ASP A 67 -5.85 -14.71 21.19
C ASP A 67 -4.49 -14.01 21.19
N ALA A 68 -3.67 -14.26 20.18
CA ALA A 68 -2.40 -13.55 20.01
C ALA A 68 -2.61 -12.07 19.63
N LEU A 69 -3.51 -11.79 18.68
CA LEU A 69 -3.80 -10.43 18.21
C LEU A 69 -4.39 -9.55 19.32
N ARG A 70 -5.35 -10.05 20.11
CA ARG A 70 -5.98 -9.25 21.18
C ARG A 70 -5.01 -8.91 22.32
N CYS A 71 -3.95 -9.69 22.48
CA CYS A 71 -2.86 -9.39 23.41
C CYS A 71 -1.89 -8.33 22.87
N HIS A 72 -1.92 -8.04 21.58
CA HIS A 72 -1.07 -7.01 20.99
C HIS A 72 -1.50 -5.62 21.50
N PRO A 73 -0.57 -4.81 22.04
CA PRO A 73 -0.91 -3.52 22.65
C PRO A 73 -1.54 -2.56 21.64
N ASP A 74 -1.14 -2.70 20.39
CA ASP A 74 -1.45 -1.78 19.31
C ASP A 74 -2.66 -2.21 18.44
N ILE A 75 -3.33 -3.31 18.77
CA ILE A 75 -4.55 -3.74 18.07
C ILE A 75 -5.77 -3.20 18.82
N PHE A 76 -6.79 -2.72 18.13
CA PHE A 76 -8.03 -2.24 18.72
C PHE A 76 -9.23 -2.81 17.95
N VAL A 77 -10.38 -2.87 18.61
CA VAL A 77 -11.64 -3.29 18.00
C VAL A 77 -12.60 -2.12 18.07
N GLN A 78 -13.26 -1.82 16.96
CA GLN A 78 -14.19 -0.71 16.85
C GLN A 78 -15.46 -1.17 16.14
N MET A 79 -16.58 -0.51 16.42
CA MET A 79 -17.81 -0.74 15.66
C MET A 79 -17.69 -0.13 14.27
N SER A 80 -18.03 -0.92 13.26
CA SER A 80 -18.16 -0.44 11.89
C SER A 80 -19.45 0.38 11.79
N ASP A 81 -19.37 1.56 11.18
CA ASP A 81 -20.55 2.39 10.93
C ASP A 81 -21.48 1.65 9.94
N PRO A 82 -22.76 1.38 10.26
CA PRO A 82 -23.67 0.61 9.41
C PRO A 82 -23.86 1.18 7.99
N THR A 83 -23.51 2.45 7.76
CA THR A 83 -23.55 3.09 6.45
C THR A 83 -22.53 2.52 5.44
N ASP A 84 -21.45 1.89 5.88
CA ASP A 84 -20.37 1.41 4.99
C ASP A 84 -20.64 0.00 4.40
N SER A 85 -21.59 -0.76 4.98
CA SER A 85 -21.90 -2.14 4.55
C SER A 85 -22.58 -2.26 3.18
N SER A 86 -22.95 -1.15 2.55
CA SER A 86 -23.57 -1.12 1.22
C SER A 86 -22.57 -0.98 0.06
N ARG A 87 -21.28 -0.71 0.35
CA ARG A 87 -20.26 -0.48 -0.68
C ARG A 87 -19.49 -1.77 -1.01
N GLN A 88 -20.21 -2.80 -1.47
CA GLN A 88 -19.55 -3.75 -2.38
C GLN A 88 -19.25 -3.02 -3.70
N PRO A 89 -18.20 -3.39 -4.45
CA PRO A 89 -18.03 -2.92 -5.81
C PRO A 89 -19.22 -3.45 -6.63
N THR A 90 -20.29 -2.66 -6.73
CA THR A 90 -21.43 -3.00 -7.55
C THR A 90 -21.01 -2.94 -9.02
N PRO A 91 -21.50 -3.86 -9.87
CA PRO A 91 -21.49 -3.65 -11.31
C PRO A 91 -22.37 -2.42 -11.57
N ILE A 92 -21.76 -1.29 -11.89
CA ILE A 92 -22.46 -0.03 -12.14
C ILE A 92 -23.32 -0.24 -13.39
N LYS A 93 -24.65 -0.21 -13.19
CA LYS A 93 -25.61 -0.08 -14.29
C LYS A 93 -25.41 1.28 -14.95
N GLN A 94 -25.39 1.24 -16.27
CA GLN A 94 -25.27 2.36 -17.19
C GLN A 94 -26.27 3.47 -16.86
N GLU A 95 -25.77 4.66 -16.56
CA GLU A 95 -26.46 5.90 -16.88
C GLU A 95 -25.52 6.76 -17.71
N ALA A 96 -26.10 7.40 -18.72
CA ALA A 96 -25.50 7.72 -19.99
C ALA A 96 -24.60 8.97 -20.00
N ASP A 97 -23.60 8.90 -20.88
CA ASP A 97 -23.01 9.95 -21.70
C ASP A 97 -22.81 11.33 -21.06
N THR A 98 -21.59 11.55 -20.59
CA THR A 98 -20.96 12.87 -20.69
C THR A 98 -19.60 12.67 -21.32
N ASP A 99 -19.44 13.18 -22.55
CA ASP A 99 -18.18 13.19 -23.29
C ASP A 99 -17.14 13.96 -22.47
N MET A 100 -16.15 13.25 -21.96
CA MET A 100 -14.99 13.81 -21.30
C MET A 100 -13.82 13.65 -22.26
N GLU A 101 -13.53 14.72 -23.00
CA GLU A 101 -12.36 14.79 -23.88
C GLU A 101 -11.08 14.51 -23.08
N ALA A 102 -10.22 13.68 -23.66
CA ALA A 102 -8.90 13.37 -23.15
C ALA A 102 -8.05 14.65 -23.11
N ALA A 103 -7.79 15.16 -21.91
CA ALA A 103 -6.84 16.23 -21.70
C ALA A 103 -5.41 15.70 -21.93
N ASP A 104 -4.81 16.22 -22.99
CA ASP A 104 -3.40 16.12 -23.36
C ASP A 104 -2.51 16.65 -22.21
N ASP A 105 -1.68 15.77 -21.63
CA ASP A 105 -0.85 16.02 -20.43
C ASP A 105 0.51 16.63 -20.82
N SER A 106 0.49 17.75 -21.54
CA SER A 106 1.67 18.61 -21.71
C SER A 106 1.41 19.99 -21.12
N TYR A 107 1.42 20.07 -19.78
CA TYR A 107 1.39 21.37 -19.08
C TYR A 107 2.78 21.72 -18.54
N ILE A 108 3.28 22.83 -19.06
CA ILE A 108 4.49 23.55 -18.70
C ILE A 108 4.40 24.00 -17.23
N ASP A 109 5.45 23.74 -16.46
CA ASP A 109 5.73 24.31 -15.14
C ASP A 109 5.74 25.84 -15.25
N ASP A 110 4.96 26.52 -14.42
CA ASP A 110 5.20 27.86 -13.85
C ASP A 110 3.88 28.39 -13.25
N ASP A 111 3.61 28.10 -11.97
CA ASP A 111 2.91 29.06 -11.10
C ASP A 111 3.07 28.69 -9.61
N GLU A 112 4.00 29.39 -8.93
CA GLU A 112 4.01 29.52 -7.46
C GLU A 112 2.85 30.43 -7.03
N GLY A 113 1.63 29.94 -7.17
CA GLY A 113 0.43 30.57 -6.62
C GLY A 113 0.18 30.07 -5.20
N ASP A 114 0.46 30.91 -4.19
CA ASP A 114 0.07 30.77 -2.79
C ASP A 114 -1.46 30.76 -2.66
N VAL A 115 -2.09 29.62 -2.95
CA VAL A 115 -3.52 29.41 -2.72
C VAL A 115 -3.70 28.98 -1.27
N LYS A 116 -4.01 29.96 -0.41
CA LYS A 116 -4.65 29.76 0.89
C LYS A 116 -6.04 29.14 0.70
N ALA A 117 -6.08 27.85 0.39
CA ALA A 117 -7.31 27.07 0.31
C ALA A 117 -7.83 26.81 1.73
N GLU A 118 -8.63 27.75 2.19
CA GLU A 118 -9.80 27.63 3.06
C GLU A 118 -9.94 26.32 3.87
N ASN A 119 -9.61 26.44 5.16
CA ASN A 119 -9.81 25.46 6.23
C ASN A 119 -11.29 25.20 6.60
N ASN A 120 -12.22 25.17 5.64
CA ASN A 120 -13.62 24.83 5.94
C ASN A 120 -13.87 23.31 5.78
N ILE A 121 -13.10 22.51 6.54
CA ILE A 121 -13.24 21.06 6.61
C ILE A 121 -14.19 20.73 7.75
N ASN A 122 -15.49 20.91 7.53
CA ASN A 122 -16.50 20.31 8.41
C ASN A 122 -16.59 18.81 8.14
N SER A 123 -15.75 18.07 8.88
CA SER A 123 -16.02 16.82 9.58
C SER A 123 -17.09 15.88 8.98
N LEU A 124 -16.65 15.03 8.05
CA LEU A 124 -17.14 13.66 7.93
C LEU A 124 -16.08 12.73 8.53
N THR A 125 -15.73 12.96 9.79
CA THR A 125 -15.04 11.92 10.55
C THR A 125 -16.09 10.91 10.97
N ALA A 126 -16.18 9.77 10.30
CA ALA A 126 -16.84 8.60 10.87
C ALA A 126 -16.29 8.42 12.30
N ASN A 127 -17.17 8.54 13.29
CA ASN A 127 -16.84 8.45 14.71
C ASN A 127 -16.79 6.97 15.07
N TYR A 128 -15.63 6.36 14.88
CA TYR A 128 -15.40 5.02 15.37
C TYR A 128 -15.34 5.04 16.89
N THR A 129 -16.09 4.14 17.51
CA THR A 129 -16.09 3.97 18.96
C THR A 129 -15.27 2.74 19.30
N ASP A 130 -14.16 2.97 19.99
CA ASP A 130 -13.33 1.88 20.50
C ASP A 130 -14.12 1.01 21.49
N LEU A 131 -13.96 -0.31 21.36
CA LEU A 131 -14.56 -1.31 22.24
C LEU A 131 -13.45 -1.98 23.07
N PRO A 132 -13.04 -1.38 24.20
CA PRO A 132 -12.00 -1.98 25.04
C PRO A 132 -12.42 -3.34 25.60
N GLU A 133 -13.71 -3.54 25.86
CA GLU A 133 -14.29 -4.81 26.32
C GLU A 133 -14.14 -5.93 25.28
N ALA A 134 -14.08 -5.61 23.98
CA ALA A 134 -13.94 -6.62 22.94
C ALA A 134 -12.62 -7.40 23.01
N LYS A 135 -11.56 -6.84 23.62
CA LYS A 135 -10.27 -7.53 23.80
C LYS A 135 -10.32 -8.65 24.83
N THR A 136 -11.29 -8.64 25.75
CA THR A 136 -11.41 -9.67 26.78
C THR A 136 -12.20 -10.88 26.29
N LEU A 137 -12.96 -10.73 25.20
CA LEU A 137 -13.80 -11.75 24.62
C LEU A 137 -13.01 -12.74 23.75
N SER A 138 -13.40 -14.00 23.81
CA SER A 138 -12.98 -15.01 22.84
C SER A 138 -13.53 -14.70 21.44
N LEU A 139 -12.94 -15.30 20.41
CA LEU A 139 -13.38 -15.09 19.02
C LEU A 139 -14.86 -15.46 18.82
N SER A 140 -15.31 -16.56 19.42
CA SER A 140 -16.71 -17.00 19.34
C SER A 140 -17.67 -16.05 20.04
N GLU A 141 -17.30 -15.52 21.20
CA GLU A 141 -18.12 -14.56 21.95
C GLU A 141 -18.21 -13.24 21.19
N LEU A 142 -17.10 -12.77 20.63
CA LEU A 142 -17.05 -11.56 19.82
C LEU A 142 -17.96 -11.66 18.60
N ILE A 143 -17.91 -12.79 17.86
CA ILE A 143 -18.79 -13.05 16.71
C ILE A 143 -20.25 -13.12 17.16
N HIS A 144 -20.53 -13.79 18.29
CA HIS A 144 -21.90 -13.91 18.80
C HIS A 144 -22.49 -12.55 19.21
N GLN A 145 -21.68 -11.68 19.82
CA GLN A 145 -22.13 -10.39 20.35
C GLN A 145 -22.22 -9.30 19.29
N TYR A 146 -21.24 -9.21 18.38
CA TYR A 146 -21.13 -8.11 17.43
C TYR A 146 -21.33 -8.52 15.97
N GLY A 147 -21.39 -9.83 15.68
CA GLY A 147 -21.58 -10.35 14.34
C GLY A 147 -20.47 -9.90 13.38
N SER A 148 -20.86 -9.27 12.28
CA SER A 148 -19.96 -8.69 11.28
C SER A 148 -19.81 -7.16 11.40
N SER A 149 -20.38 -6.55 12.45
CA SER A 149 -20.50 -5.10 12.58
C SER A 149 -19.29 -4.46 13.29
N PHE A 150 -18.16 -5.16 13.36
CA PHE A 150 -16.94 -4.64 13.95
C PHE A 150 -15.77 -4.73 12.96
N SER A 151 -14.82 -3.82 13.13
CA SER A 151 -13.53 -3.88 12.46
C SER A 151 -12.38 -3.85 13.46
N ILE A 152 -11.26 -4.41 13.05
CA ILE A 152 -10.03 -4.47 13.82
C ILE A 152 -9.12 -3.37 13.26
N THR A 153 -8.55 -2.54 14.10
CA THR A 153 -7.68 -1.43 13.69
C THR A 153 -6.40 -1.42 14.52
N THR A 154 -5.44 -0.59 14.12
CA THR A 154 -4.21 -0.35 14.91
C THR A 154 -4.14 1.08 15.40
N SER A 155 -3.13 1.46 16.19
CA SER A 155 -2.96 2.87 16.53
C SER A 155 -2.66 3.69 15.28
N LYS A 156 -2.99 4.97 15.37
CA LYS A 156 -2.73 5.93 14.30
C LYS A 156 -1.24 6.06 13.96
N ALA A 157 -0.34 5.86 14.92
CA ALA A 157 1.10 5.87 14.68
C ALA A 157 1.52 4.70 13.76
N SER A 158 1.01 3.49 14.02
CA SER A 158 1.29 2.32 13.19
C SER A 158 0.65 2.40 11.82
N GLN A 159 -0.59 2.92 11.73
CA GLN A 159 -1.23 3.19 10.44
C GLN A 159 -0.39 4.16 9.60
N LEU A 160 0.04 5.27 10.21
CA LEU A 160 0.86 6.27 9.54
C LEU A 160 2.18 5.68 9.05
N LEU A 161 2.89 4.96 9.92
CA LEU A 161 4.13 4.27 9.57
C LEU A 161 3.93 3.28 8.42
N ALA A 162 2.87 2.48 8.45
CA ALA A 162 2.60 1.48 7.42
C ALA A 162 2.27 2.10 6.05
N LEU A 163 1.60 3.28 6.05
CA LEU A 163 1.18 3.99 4.84
C LEU A 163 2.30 4.84 4.22
N THR A 164 3.17 5.44 5.04
CA THR A 164 4.21 6.37 4.55
C THR A 164 5.62 5.80 4.55
N GLU A 165 5.85 4.71 5.29
CA GLU A 165 7.17 4.15 5.60
C GLU A 165 8.11 5.17 6.28
N ASP A 166 7.57 6.25 6.86
CA ASP A 166 8.33 7.33 7.48
C ASP A 166 8.19 7.28 9.01
N PRO A 167 9.23 6.85 9.75
CA PRO A 167 9.18 6.75 11.21
C PRO A 167 9.22 8.11 11.92
N HIS A 168 9.59 9.18 11.21
CA HIS A 168 9.67 10.52 11.79
C HIS A 168 8.34 11.26 11.72
N LEU A 169 7.43 10.81 10.85
CA LEU A 169 6.12 11.41 10.68
C LEU A 169 5.23 11.08 11.88
N LYS A 170 4.81 12.11 12.60
CA LYS A 170 3.96 11.99 13.78
C LYS A 170 2.53 12.42 13.48
N GLU A 171 1.63 11.95 14.33
CA GLU A 171 0.24 12.41 14.31
C GLU A 171 0.19 13.94 14.53
N GLY A 172 -0.46 14.63 13.59
CA GLY A 172 -0.61 16.08 13.64
C GLY A 172 0.50 16.87 12.94
N ASP A 173 1.47 16.20 12.32
CA ASP A 173 2.41 16.88 11.44
C ASP A 173 1.66 17.55 10.30
N SER A 174 1.87 18.87 10.16
CA SER A 174 1.22 19.70 9.13
C SER A 174 1.54 19.26 7.71
N SER A 175 2.53 18.39 7.54
CA SER A 175 2.91 17.86 6.24
C SER A 175 1.77 17.03 5.65
N VAL A 176 1.11 16.12 6.39
CA VAL A 176 0.07 15.25 5.84
C VAL A 176 -1.31 15.65 6.36
N THR A 177 -2.08 16.30 5.49
CA THR A 177 -3.47 16.67 5.79
C THR A 177 -4.34 15.43 6.00
N GLN A 178 -5.46 15.58 6.70
CA GLN A 178 -6.41 14.48 6.91
C GLN A 178 -6.91 13.87 5.60
N LEU A 179 -7.13 14.70 4.56
CA LEU A 179 -7.56 14.20 3.26
C LEU A 179 -6.44 13.43 2.54
N ALA A 180 -5.18 13.86 2.69
CA ALA A 180 -4.04 13.10 2.18
C ALA A 180 -3.93 11.73 2.87
N LEU A 181 -4.15 11.65 4.18
CA LEU A 181 -4.20 10.38 4.90
C LEU A 181 -5.32 9.48 4.36
N GLN A 182 -6.52 10.02 4.17
CA GLN A 182 -7.64 9.24 3.62
C GLN A 182 -7.33 8.69 2.22
N VAL A 183 -6.65 9.46 1.37
CA VAL A 183 -6.19 8.97 0.05
C VAL A 183 -5.18 7.83 0.20
N LEU A 184 -4.23 7.94 1.14
CA LEU A 184 -3.26 6.88 1.42
C LEU A 184 -3.94 5.63 1.98
N GLU A 185 -4.88 5.76 2.91
CA GLU A 185 -5.65 4.65 3.49
C GLU A 185 -6.42 3.89 2.40
N GLU A 186 -7.09 4.59 1.49
CA GLU A 186 -7.84 3.95 0.40
C GLU A 186 -6.90 3.32 -0.66
N ALA A 187 -5.73 3.91 -0.90
CA ALA A 187 -4.70 3.27 -1.72
C ALA A 187 -4.13 2.01 -1.04
N GLY A 188 -3.94 2.04 0.29
CA GLY A 188 -3.49 0.91 1.11
C GLY A 188 -4.49 -0.22 1.13
N ARG A 189 -5.78 0.08 1.29
CA ARG A 189 -6.86 -0.92 1.20
C ARG A 189 -6.96 -1.58 -0.16
N GLY A 190 -6.68 -0.82 -1.22
CA GLY A 190 -6.65 -1.29 -2.60
C GLY A 190 -5.33 -1.94 -3.03
N ARG A 191 -4.33 -2.11 -2.16
CA ARG A 191 -2.95 -2.52 -2.50
C ARG A 191 -2.79 -3.71 -3.45
N GLU A 192 -3.69 -4.68 -3.41
CA GLU A 192 -3.64 -5.89 -4.25
C GLU A 192 -4.00 -5.63 -5.71
N GLN A 193 -4.95 -4.72 -5.96
CA GLN A 193 -5.46 -4.43 -7.30
C GLN A 193 -5.10 -3.04 -7.78
N GLY A 194 -4.83 -2.11 -6.87
CA GLY A 194 -4.70 -0.67 -7.05
C GLY A 194 -6.07 0.02 -7.01
N THR A 195 -6.10 1.28 -6.58
CA THR A 195 -7.35 2.07 -6.55
C THR A 195 -7.35 3.07 -7.69
N THR A 196 -8.46 3.21 -8.43
CA THR A 196 -8.53 4.21 -9.51
C THR A 196 -8.69 5.60 -8.94
N GLN A 197 -8.19 6.62 -9.65
CA GLN A 197 -8.35 8.01 -9.24
C GLN A 197 -9.82 8.44 -9.14
N ILE A 198 -10.66 7.88 -10.01
CA ILE A 198 -12.12 8.09 -10.01
C ILE A 198 -12.72 7.48 -8.74
N ASP A 199 -12.35 6.26 -8.38
CA ASP A 199 -12.87 5.61 -7.18
C ASP A 199 -12.39 6.31 -5.90
N LEU A 200 -11.15 6.82 -5.87
CA LEU A 200 -10.68 7.67 -4.78
C LEU A 200 -11.57 8.90 -4.59
N SER A 201 -11.96 9.60 -5.66
CA SER A 201 -12.85 10.76 -5.55
C SER A 201 -14.23 10.40 -4.95
N ARG A 202 -14.77 9.24 -5.35
CA ARG A 202 -16.05 8.73 -4.84
C ARG A 202 -15.96 8.33 -3.38
N VAL A 203 -14.91 7.61 -3.00
CA VAL A 203 -14.76 7.08 -1.64
C VAL A 203 -14.37 8.18 -0.66
N CYS A 204 -13.57 9.16 -1.07
CA CYS A 204 -13.25 10.33 -0.27
C CYS A 204 -14.40 11.34 -0.19
N GLU A 205 -15.43 11.21 -1.02
CA GLU A 205 -16.56 12.15 -1.10
C GLU A 205 -16.07 13.60 -1.33
N ARG A 206 -15.14 13.72 -2.28
CA ARG A 206 -14.51 14.99 -2.67
C ARG A 206 -14.50 15.12 -4.18
N ASP A 207 -14.42 16.36 -4.64
CA ASP A 207 -14.26 16.61 -6.06
C ASP A 207 -12.95 15.99 -6.57
N ALA A 208 -12.98 15.51 -7.82
CA ALA A 208 -11.85 14.84 -8.43
C ALA A 208 -10.60 15.74 -8.45
N LYS A 209 -10.75 17.03 -8.73
CA LYS A 209 -9.62 17.98 -8.81
C LYS A 209 -8.85 18.07 -7.49
N THR A 210 -9.56 18.16 -6.37
CA THR A 210 -8.97 18.16 -5.02
C THR A 210 -8.25 16.85 -4.74
N VAL A 211 -8.89 15.69 -4.99
CA VAL A 211 -8.23 14.39 -4.78
C VAL A 211 -7.00 14.26 -5.67
N PHE A 212 -7.04 14.75 -6.90
CA PHE A 212 -5.93 14.69 -7.84
C PHE A 212 -4.75 15.54 -7.38
N HIS A 213 -5.02 16.71 -6.82
CA HIS A 213 -4.00 17.54 -6.19
C HIS A 213 -3.32 16.81 -5.02
N PHE A 214 -4.09 16.14 -4.14
CA PHE A 214 -3.52 15.36 -3.04
C PHE A 214 -2.74 14.14 -3.52
N VAL A 215 -3.23 13.42 -4.54
CA VAL A 215 -2.48 12.32 -5.16
C VAL A 215 -1.14 12.83 -5.71
N LYS A 216 -1.13 13.93 -6.47
CA LYS A 216 0.11 14.54 -6.99
C LYS A 216 1.06 14.95 -5.85
N SER A 217 0.52 15.56 -4.79
CA SER A 217 1.31 15.94 -3.61
C SER A 217 1.95 14.74 -2.90
N MET A 218 1.20 13.64 -2.73
CA MET A 218 1.72 12.40 -2.13
C MET A 218 2.70 11.66 -3.04
N MET A 219 2.50 11.71 -4.36
CA MET A 219 3.47 11.21 -5.34
C MET A 219 4.79 11.98 -5.26
N ASN A 220 4.75 13.31 -5.20
CA ASN A 220 5.94 14.14 -5.09
C ASN A 220 6.77 13.83 -3.83
N ARG A 221 6.12 13.31 -2.78
CA ARG A 221 6.76 12.85 -1.55
C ARG A 221 7.26 11.42 -1.60
N GLY A 222 6.86 10.65 -2.62
CA GLY A 222 7.26 9.27 -2.83
C GLY A 222 6.38 8.24 -2.13
N TYR A 223 5.19 8.63 -1.65
CA TYR A 223 4.27 7.68 -1.00
C TYR A 223 3.35 6.96 -1.98
N LEU A 224 3.04 7.61 -3.12
CA LEU A 224 2.19 7.07 -4.17
C LEU A 224 2.91 6.99 -5.51
N PHE A 225 2.46 6.06 -6.34
CA PHE A 225 2.81 5.92 -7.74
C PHE A 225 1.53 5.82 -8.58
N LYS A 226 1.53 6.42 -9.77
CA LYS A 226 0.41 6.34 -10.73
C LYS A 226 0.81 5.53 -11.96
N ARG A 227 -0.12 4.76 -12.50
CA ARG A 227 0.01 4.14 -13.82
C ARG A 227 -1.28 4.26 -14.64
N PRO A 228 -1.19 4.47 -15.96
CA PRO A 228 -2.37 4.50 -16.81
C PRO A 228 -3.01 3.10 -16.87
N ILE A 229 -4.32 3.03 -16.77
CA ILE A 229 -5.11 1.81 -16.99
C ILE A 229 -6.38 2.15 -17.75
N VAL A 230 -6.95 1.17 -18.45
CA VAL A 230 -8.27 1.31 -19.08
C VAL A 230 -9.29 0.52 -18.27
N VAL A 231 -10.26 1.22 -17.67
CA VAL A 231 -11.34 0.59 -16.91
C VAL A 231 -12.64 0.81 -17.67
N ARG A 232 -13.23 -0.29 -18.14
CA ARG A 232 -14.50 -0.27 -18.89
C ARG A 232 -14.46 0.67 -20.11
N GLY A 233 -13.34 0.66 -20.84
CA GLY A 233 -13.15 1.48 -22.04
C GLY A 233 -12.78 2.94 -21.77
N ALA A 234 -12.77 3.39 -20.51
CA ALA A 234 -12.30 4.73 -20.14
C ALA A 234 -10.86 4.66 -19.65
N ALA A 235 -9.99 5.49 -20.23
CA ALA A 235 -8.63 5.69 -19.73
C ALA A 235 -8.68 6.40 -18.36
N THR A 236 -8.00 5.85 -17.38
CA THR A 236 -7.87 6.43 -16.04
C THR A 236 -6.49 6.14 -15.46
N GLN A 237 -6.22 6.64 -14.26
CA GLN A 237 -4.98 6.39 -13.55
C GLN A 237 -5.26 5.49 -12.36
N GLN A 238 -4.47 4.43 -12.25
CA GLN A 238 -4.42 3.61 -11.06
C GLN A 238 -3.40 4.19 -10.09
N VAL A 239 -3.80 4.32 -8.84
CA VAL A 239 -3.02 4.86 -7.73
C VAL A 239 -2.66 3.72 -6.79
N ILE A 240 -1.36 3.59 -6.52
CA ILE A 240 -0.78 2.49 -5.75
C ILE A 240 0.20 3.08 -4.73
N LEU A 241 0.28 2.52 -3.52
CA LEU A 241 1.35 2.88 -2.59
C LEU A 241 2.71 2.46 -3.15
N THR A 242 3.71 3.34 -3.08
CA THR A 242 5.05 3.10 -3.65
C THR A 242 5.65 1.76 -3.22
N ARG A 243 5.43 1.36 -1.96
CA ARG A 243 5.94 0.08 -1.42
C ARG A 243 5.44 -1.16 -2.16
N TYR A 244 4.26 -1.07 -2.78
CA TYR A 244 3.67 -2.14 -3.57
C TYR A 244 3.93 -2.02 -5.07
N ARG A 245 4.72 -1.04 -5.52
CA ARG A 245 5.03 -0.82 -6.94
C ARG A 245 5.58 -2.07 -7.63
N HIS A 246 6.41 -2.85 -6.93
CA HIS A 246 7.01 -4.08 -7.46
C HIS A 246 5.99 -5.14 -7.89
N LEU A 247 4.79 -5.16 -7.29
CA LEU A 247 3.72 -6.08 -7.67
C LEU A 247 3.15 -5.79 -9.06
N TYR A 248 3.36 -4.58 -9.57
CA TYR A 248 2.75 -4.08 -10.80
C TYR A 248 3.73 -3.93 -11.96
N ASN A 249 5.02 -3.77 -11.69
CA ASN A 249 6.05 -3.64 -12.73
C ASN A 249 6.25 -4.95 -13.52
N ASN A 250 5.92 -6.11 -12.95
CA ASN A 250 6.12 -7.41 -13.61
C ASN A 250 4.99 -7.79 -14.59
N SER A 251 4.06 -6.86 -14.87
CA SER A 251 2.94 -7.10 -15.80
C SER A 251 3.17 -6.59 -17.22
N GLU A 252 4.37 -6.08 -17.54
CA GLU A 252 4.66 -5.41 -18.82
C GLU A 252 5.28 -6.31 -19.92
N ASP A 253 5.41 -7.63 -19.74
CA ASP A 253 6.13 -8.49 -20.72
C ASP A 253 5.30 -9.53 -21.51
N ASP A 254 3.96 -9.53 -21.47
CA ASP A 254 3.18 -10.60 -22.16
C ASP A 254 1.98 -10.17 -23.01
N ASP A 255 1.89 -8.90 -23.46
CA ASP A 255 0.90 -8.55 -24.50
C ASP A 255 1.52 -7.77 -25.68
N ASP A 256 1.86 -8.58 -26.68
CA ASP A 256 2.06 -8.31 -28.10
C ASP A 256 1.07 -7.27 -28.67
N THR A 257 1.44 -5.99 -28.57
CA THR A 257 0.89 -4.93 -29.43
C THR A 257 2.01 -4.18 -30.14
N GLY A 258 2.52 -4.81 -31.19
CA GLY A 258 2.82 -4.14 -32.46
C GLY A 258 3.69 -2.88 -32.40
N SER A 259 4.99 -3.05 -32.15
CA SER A 259 5.97 -2.13 -32.71
C SER A 259 6.73 -2.84 -33.85
N HIS A 260 6.49 -2.38 -35.08
CA HIS A 260 7.32 -2.71 -36.23
C HIS A 260 8.71 -2.09 -35.99
N ILE A 261 9.61 -2.87 -35.42
CA ILE A 261 11.05 -2.61 -35.48
C ILE A 261 11.61 -3.51 -36.59
N VAL A 262 12.22 -2.85 -37.58
CA VAL A 262 12.94 -3.48 -38.69
C VAL A 262 13.98 -4.43 -38.10
N GLN A 263 13.87 -5.72 -38.45
CA GLN A 263 14.84 -6.74 -38.08
C GLN A 263 16.19 -6.45 -38.75
N ASP A 264 17.23 -6.31 -37.93
CA ASP A 264 18.60 -6.59 -38.34
C ASP A 264 18.97 -7.97 -37.75
N PRO A 265 19.36 -8.97 -38.55
CA PRO A 265 19.55 -10.32 -38.07
C PRO A 265 21.02 -10.53 -37.72
N PHE A 266 21.41 -10.43 -36.45
CA PHE A 266 22.54 -11.15 -35.83
C PHE A 266 22.72 -10.64 -34.39
N VAL A 267 22.60 -11.52 -33.39
CA VAL A 267 23.46 -11.67 -32.19
C VAL A 267 22.76 -12.62 -31.20
N ASP A 268 23.41 -13.74 -30.94
CA ASP A 268 23.11 -14.69 -29.86
C ASP A 268 23.52 -14.13 -28.48
N GLY A 269 22.73 -14.42 -27.45
CA GLY A 269 23.24 -14.69 -26.09
C GLY A 269 23.07 -13.61 -25.01
N ASP A 270 22.64 -14.07 -23.84
CA ASP A 270 22.48 -13.42 -22.52
C ASP A 270 21.31 -12.43 -22.32
N THR A 271 20.26 -12.92 -21.66
CA THR A 271 19.22 -12.10 -21.04
C THR A 271 19.74 -11.51 -19.71
N ASP A 272 20.53 -10.45 -19.80
CA ASP A 272 20.69 -9.51 -18.69
C ASP A 272 19.38 -8.72 -18.55
N VAL A 273 18.62 -8.95 -17.48
CA VAL A 273 17.49 -8.10 -17.13
C VAL A 273 18.07 -6.75 -16.70
N PRO A 274 17.84 -5.64 -17.44
CA PRO A 274 18.39 -4.35 -17.06
C PRO A 274 17.69 -3.86 -15.79
N VAL A 275 18.37 -4.00 -14.65
CA VAL A 275 17.93 -3.39 -13.39
C VAL A 275 17.99 -1.87 -13.56
N LYS A 276 16.84 -1.24 -13.77
CA LYS A 276 16.72 0.22 -13.83
C LYS A 276 16.84 0.79 -12.41
N PHE A 277 18.00 1.35 -12.10
CA PHE A 277 18.20 2.15 -10.89
C PHE A 277 17.57 3.54 -11.07
N ASP A 278 16.60 3.88 -10.23
CA ASP A 278 16.06 5.24 -10.14
C ASP A 278 16.92 6.07 -9.17
N GLY A 279 18.02 6.59 -9.71
CA GLY A 279 19.00 7.35 -8.94
C GLY A 279 18.46 8.64 -8.33
N GLU A 280 17.47 9.27 -8.97
CA GLU A 280 16.83 10.47 -8.44
C GLU A 280 15.96 10.16 -7.23
N ALA A 281 15.17 9.07 -7.27
CA ALA A 281 14.37 8.64 -6.14
C ALA A 281 15.22 8.27 -4.92
N ALA A 282 16.33 7.54 -5.15
CA ALA A 282 17.28 7.19 -4.09
C ALA A 282 17.92 8.44 -3.48
N LYS A 283 18.39 9.36 -4.33
CA LYS A 283 18.99 10.64 -3.89
C LYS A 283 18.01 11.46 -3.06
N LYS A 284 16.75 11.59 -3.52
CA LYS A 284 15.70 12.34 -2.81
C LYS A 284 15.38 11.75 -1.43
N ARG A 285 15.36 10.42 -1.31
CA ARG A 285 15.17 9.72 -0.03
C ARG A 285 16.35 9.93 0.91
N ILE A 286 17.59 9.74 0.43
CA ILE A 286 18.80 9.94 1.23
C ILE A 286 18.90 11.39 1.71
N SER A 287 18.63 12.37 0.84
CA SER A 287 18.63 13.79 1.21
C SER A 287 17.62 14.09 2.32
N ARG A 288 16.41 13.53 2.25
CA ARG A 288 15.40 13.71 3.31
C ARG A 288 15.84 13.11 4.64
N CYS A 289 16.41 11.90 4.63
CA CYS A 289 16.93 11.27 5.84
C CYS A 289 18.08 12.10 6.45
N LEU A 290 18.96 12.66 5.61
CA LEU A 290 20.07 13.51 6.04
C LEU A 290 19.57 14.84 6.63
N GLU A 291 18.52 15.42 6.06
CA GLU A 291 17.88 16.65 6.56
C GLU A 291 17.19 16.44 7.91
N SER A 292 16.65 15.25 8.17
CA SER A 292 16.01 14.89 9.44
C SER A 292 16.99 14.47 10.54
N ALA A 293 18.24 14.14 10.21
CA ALA A 293 19.24 13.67 11.17
C ALA A 293 19.78 14.84 12.04
N PRO A 294 19.90 14.67 13.37
CA PRO A 294 20.24 15.75 14.30
C PRO A 294 21.63 16.38 14.07
N ASP A 295 22.55 15.63 13.47
CA ASP A 295 23.91 16.05 13.15
C ASP A 295 24.18 16.09 11.63
N LYS A 296 23.14 15.89 10.81
CA LYS A 296 23.24 15.71 9.35
C LYS A 296 24.22 14.61 8.97
N SER A 297 24.39 13.59 9.81
CA SER A 297 25.14 12.39 9.50
C SER A 297 24.20 11.20 9.43
N LEU A 298 24.52 10.23 8.57
CA LEU A 298 23.80 8.97 8.45
C LEU A 298 24.82 7.84 8.66
N ILE A 299 24.49 6.88 9.50
CA ILE A 299 25.31 5.69 9.67
C ILE A 299 25.02 4.76 8.49
N ILE A 300 26.04 4.04 8.01
CA ILE A 300 25.91 3.13 6.85
C ILE A 300 24.78 2.11 7.06
N ASP A 301 24.56 1.67 8.29
CA ASP A 301 23.49 0.73 8.60
C ASP A 301 22.07 1.33 8.43
N ASP A 302 21.93 2.66 8.51
CA ASP A 302 20.68 3.36 8.22
C ASP A 302 20.43 3.50 6.71
N LEU A 303 21.50 3.50 5.90
CA LEU A 303 21.42 3.58 4.43
C LEU A 303 21.05 2.23 3.79
N LYS A 304 21.48 1.11 4.38
CA LYS A 304 21.20 -0.24 3.85
C LYS A 304 19.71 -0.50 3.56
N PRO A 305 18.76 -0.28 4.49
CA PRO A 305 17.34 -0.50 4.21
C PRO A 305 16.79 0.47 3.14
N LEU A 306 17.30 1.71 3.09
CA LEU A 306 16.88 2.72 2.11
C LEU A 306 17.31 2.36 0.69
N VAL A 307 18.56 1.90 0.52
CA VAL A 307 19.11 1.50 -0.78
C VAL A 307 18.49 0.17 -1.25
N VAL A 308 18.33 -0.81 -0.36
CA VAL A 308 17.70 -2.10 -0.69
C VAL A 308 16.25 -1.92 -1.15
N SER A 309 15.50 -0.95 -0.60
CA SER A 309 14.14 -0.64 -1.07
C SER A 309 14.09 -0.04 -2.49
N THR A 310 15.23 0.45 -3.00
CA THR A 310 15.35 1.10 -4.31
C THR A 310 16.03 0.20 -5.34
N TRP A 311 16.71 -0.86 -4.88
CA TRP A 311 17.46 -1.81 -5.69
C TRP A 311 16.76 -3.17 -5.67
N ASN A 312 15.94 -3.43 -6.69
CA ASN A 312 15.24 -4.70 -6.81
C ASN A 312 16.24 -5.86 -7.01
N GLY A 313 16.46 -6.65 -5.95
CA GLY A 313 17.03 -8.00 -6.06
C GLY A 313 18.56 -8.11 -6.07
N VAL A 314 19.30 -7.04 -5.76
CA VAL A 314 20.77 -7.12 -5.61
C VAL A 314 21.13 -7.38 -4.14
N ASP A 315 21.84 -8.48 -3.89
CA ASP A 315 22.42 -8.77 -2.58
C ASP A 315 23.58 -7.80 -2.32
N LEU A 316 23.29 -6.70 -1.61
CA LEU A 316 24.24 -5.64 -1.26
C LEU A 316 25.00 -5.94 0.04
N SER A 317 25.35 -7.21 0.26
CA SER A 317 26.15 -7.62 1.42
C SER A 317 27.61 -7.13 1.34
N ASP A 318 28.08 -6.66 0.18
CA ASP A 318 29.42 -6.09 -0.01
C ASP A 318 29.40 -4.54 -0.01
N GLU A 319 29.99 -3.95 1.03
CA GLU A 319 30.13 -2.50 1.22
C GLU A 319 30.79 -1.81 0.01
N LYS A 320 31.66 -2.51 -0.73
CA LYS A 320 32.36 -1.95 -1.90
C LYS A 320 31.44 -1.70 -3.10
N MET A 321 30.36 -2.49 -3.25
CA MET A 321 29.40 -2.28 -4.33
C MET A 321 28.55 -1.03 -4.12
N ILE A 322 28.19 -0.73 -2.87
CA ILE A 322 27.43 0.48 -2.52
C ILE A 322 28.25 1.74 -2.87
N PHE A 323 29.53 1.78 -2.51
CA PHE A 323 30.40 2.91 -2.83
C PHE A 323 30.65 3.07 -4.33
N SER A 324 30.90 1.99 -5.07
CA SER A 324 31.10 2.11 -6.54
C SER A 324 29.84 2.58 -7.27
N ALA A 325 28.65 2.32 -6.74
CA ALA A 325 27.40 2.74 -7.35
C ALA A 325 27.04 4.20 -7.04
N ILE A 326 27.42 4.67 -5.85
CA ILE A 326 27.30 6.08 -5.43
C ILE A 326 28.34 6.96 -6.13
N GLU A 327 29.56 6.48 -6.37
CA GLU A 327 30.59 7.27 -7.08
C GLU A 327 30.34 7.39 -8.60
N LYS A 328 29.59 6.46 -9.19
CA LYS A 328 29.33 6.43 -10.64
C LYS A 328 28.10 7.23 -11.09
N ASN A 329 27.28 7.72 -10.15
CA ASN A 329 26.06 8.49 -10.42
C ASN A 329 26.03 9.79 -9.60
#